data_AF-C6K379-F1
#
_entry.id   AF-C6K379-F1
#
_cell.length_a   1.000
_cell.length_b   1.000
_cell.length_c   1.000
_cell.angle_alpha   90.00
_cell.angle_beta   90.00
_cell.angle_gamma   90.00
#
_symmetry.space_group_name_H-M   'P 1'
#
loop_
_entity.id
_entity.type
_entity.pdbx_description
1 polymer ?
#
loop_
_entity_poly.entity_id
_entity_poly.type
_entity_poly.pdbx_seq_one_letter_code
_entity_poly.pdbx_strand_id
1 'polypeptide(L)' 'QFVRFDSDAESPRMEPRAPWMEQEGPEYWEEETRNAKDNAQTERVSLGNLL' A
#
# COMPACT_ATOMS: atom_id res chain seq x y z
N GLN A 1 -2.89 11.68 -7.81
CA GLN A 1 -2.64 10.38 -7.14
C GLN A 1 -3.02 9.27 -8.11
N PHE A 2 -2.11 8.35 -8.40
CA PHE A 2 -2.26 7.29 -9.41
C PHE A 2 -2.41 5.88 -8.81
N VAL A 3 -2.00 5.71 -7.55
CA VAL A 3 -2.21 4.50 -6.73
C VAL A 3 -2.71 4.86 -5.33
N ARG A 4 -3.39 3.92 -4.68
CA ARG A 4 -3.80 4.04 -3.28
C ARG A 4 -3.56 2.74 -2.53
N PHE A 5 -3.08 2.89 -1.30
CA PHE A 5 -3.14 1.85 -0.28
C PHE A 5 -4.22 2.25 0.72
N ASP A 6 -5.04 1.28 1.14
CA ASP A 6 -5.98 1.45 2.24
C ASP A 6 -5.69 0.39 3.29
N SER A 7 -5.16 0.81 4.44
CA SER A 7 -4.81 -0.08 5.55
C SER A 7 -6.04 -0.62 6.29
N ASP A 8 -7.18 0.07 6.21
CA ASP A 8 -8.40 -0.28 6.93
C ASP A 8 -9.34 -1.18 6.10
N ALA A 9 -9.00 -1.41 4.82
CA ALA A 9 -9.72 -2.36 3.98
C ALA A 9 -9.60 -3.80 4.50
N GLU A 10 -10.61 -4.63 4.25
CA GLU A 10 -10.62 -6.05 4.66
C GLU A 10 -9.43 -6.84 4.08
N SER A 11 -8.99 -6.47 2.87
CA SER A 11 -7.78 -6.98 2.25
C SER A 11 -6.93 -5.79 1.75
N PRO A 12 -6.02 -5.27 2.60
CA PRO A 12 -5.17 -4.14 2.23
C PRO A 12 -4.26 -4.53 1.07
N ARG A 13 -4.40 -3.80 -0.04
CA ARG A 13 -3.59 -3.93 -1.25
C ARG A 13 -3.42 -2.60 -1.94
N MET A 14 -2.38 -2.50 -2.76
CA MET A 14 -2.18 -1.35 -3.62
C MET A 14 -3.16 -1.42 -4.79
N GLU A 15 -3.90 -0.35 -5.02
CA GLU A 15 -4.91 -0.27 -6.08
C GLU A 15 -4.59 0.86 -7.08
N PRO A 16 -4.76 0.61 -8.40
CA PRO A 16 -4.66 1.67 -9.40
C PRO A 16 -5.83 2.65 -9.25
N ARG A 17 -5.53 3.95 -9.33
CA ARG A 17 -6.52 5.04 -9.46
C ARG A 17 -6.51 5.70 -10.83
N ALA A 18 -5.55 5.33 -11.68
CA ALA A 18 -5.42 5.83 -13.03
C ALA A 18 -5.43 4.65 -14.02
N PRO A 19 -6.12 4.76 -15.17
CA PRO A 19 -6.28 3.64 -16.11
C PRO A 19 -4.96 3.06 -16.62
N TRP A 20 -3.92 3.89 -16.75
CA TRP A 20 -2.62 3.44 -17.25
C TRP A 20 -1.84 2.58 -16.25
N MET A 21 -2.19 2.62 -14.96
CA MET A 21 -1.59 1.74 -13.94
C MET A 21 -2.14 0.31 -14.03
N GLU A 22 -3.33 0.09 -14.59
CA GLU A 22 -3.91 -1.26 -14.74
C GLU A 22 -3.09 -2.17 -15.67
N GLN A 23 -2.17 -1.58 -16.44
CA GLN A 23 -1.25 -2.30 -17.33
C GLN A 23 -0.11 -3.01 -16.58
N GLU A 24 0.14 -2.62 -15.32
CA GLU A 24 1.19 -3.23 -14.50
C GLU A 24 0.82 -4.66 -14.10
N GLY A 25 1.83 -5.53 -14.10
CA GLY A 25 1.67 -6.94 -13.80
C GLY A 25 1.39 -7.25 -12.33
N PRO A 26 0.93 -8.48 -12.02
CA PRO A 26 0.66 -8.89 -10.64
C PRO A 26 1.90 -8.79 -9.75
N GLU A 27 3.11 -9.01 -10.28
CA GLU A 27 4.37 -8.90 -9.53
C GLU A 27 4.61 -7.49 -9.01
N TYR A 28 4.35 -6.47 -9.84
CA TYR A 28 4.44 -5.06 -9.43
C TYR A 28 3.46 -4.76 -8.30
N TRP A 29 2.20 -5.21 -8.44
CA TRP A 29 1.17 -4.98 -7.44
C TRP A 29 1.43 -5.72 -6.12
N GLU A 30 1.99 -6.92 -6.17
CA GLU A 30 2.41 -7.68 -5.00
C GLU A 30 3.56 -7.00 -4.25
N GLU A 31 4.57 -6.51 -4.98
CA GLU A 31 5.70 -5.79 -4.40
C GLU A 31 5.25 -4.48 -3.75
N GLU A 32 4.48 -3.65 -4.46
CA GLU A 32 3.95 -2.39 -3.94
C GLU A 32 3.05 -2.61 -2.72
N THR A 33 2.24 -3.68 -2.73
CA THR A 33 1.40 -4.05 -1.59
C THR A 33 2.24 -4.44 -0.38
N ARG A 34 3.34 -5.19 -0.56
CA ARG A 34 4.25 -5.54 0.53
C ARG A 34 4.92 -4.29 1.10
N ASN A 35 5.48 -3.44 0.24
CA ASN A 35 6.14 -2.20 0.65
C ASN A 35 5.18 -1.26 1.42
N ALA A 36 3.94 -1.14 0.96
CA ALA A 36 2.94 -0.31 1.64
C ALA A 36 2.56 -0.87 3.03
N LYS A 37 2.46 -2.20 3.17
CA LYS A 37 2.23 -2.86 4.47
C LYS A 37 3.38 -2.64 5.44
N ASP A 38 4.62 -2.79 4.96
CA ASP A 38 5.82 -2.62 5.79
C ASP A 38 5.96 -1.16 6.27
N ASN A 39 5.65 -0.19 5.40
CA ASN A 39 5.62 1.22 5.77
C ASN A 39 4.53 1.52 6.80
N ALA A 40 3.30 1.02 6.59
CA ALA A 40 2.21 1.22 7.54
C ALA A 40 2.53 0.63 8.93
N GLN A 41 3.20 -0.53 8.97
CA GLN A 41 3.67 -1.12 10.24
C GLN A 41 4.75 -0.25 10.89
N THR A 42 5.71 0.23 10.11
CA THR A 42 6.80 1.09 10.60
C THR A 42 6.24 2.40 11.18
N GLU A 43 5.33 3.05 10.46
CA GLU A 43 4.65 4.26 10.92
C GLU A 43 3.87 4.00 12.21
N ARG A 44 3.13 2.89 12.30
CA ARG A 44 2.42 2.51 13.51
C ARG A 44 3.34 2.35 14.71
N VAL A 45 4.50 1.69 14.54
CA VAL A 45 5.50 1.53 15.61
C VAL A 45 6.10 2.88 16.01
N SER A 46 6.48 3.70 15.02
CA SER A 46 7.02 5.04 15.28
C SER A 46 6.03 5.93 16.02
N LEU A 47 4.76 5.95 15.61
CA LEU A 47 3.71 6.69 16.31
C LEU A 47 3.47 6.16 17.72
N GLY A 48 3.51 4.84 17.92
CA GLY A 48 3.42 4.23 19.24
C GLY A 48 4.59 4.58 20.17
N ASN A 49 5.78 4.84 19.63
CA ASN A 49 6.96 5.28 20.41
C ASN A 49 6.97 6.79 20.71
N LEU A 50 6.14 7.58 20.02
CA LEU A 50 6.02 9.02 20.22
C LEU A 50 4.97 9.41 21.27
N LEU A 51 4.20 8.43 21.79
CA LEU A 51 3.13 8.59 22.78
C LEU A 51 3.56 8.05 24.14
#